data_AF-A0A0G3XMH8-F1
#
_entry.id   AF-A0A0G3XMH8-F1
#
_cell.length_a   1.000
_cell.length_b   1.000
_cell.length_c   1.000
_cell.angle_alpha   90.00
_cell.angle_beta   90.00
_cell.angle_gamma   90.00
#
_symmetry.space_group_name_H-M   'P 1'
#
loop_
_entity.id
_entity.type
_entity.pdbx_description
1 polymer ?
#
loop_
_entity_poly.entity_id
_entity_poly.type
_entity_poly.pdbx_seq_one_letter_code
_entity_poly.pdbx_strand_id
1 'polypeptide(L)'
;MISKHIRSAIALVAAAGMFAAVMAPTNSHAGVVDGVRTADGLVMYLGVVPAATVRGHAKSHPEARMHGGVPAGSHSMHIVAAVFDEASGARITDAKVRAHITEPGGLQRTIRLEPMTVAGALTFGGFTTFQRGIKYRIGIEVERPPHMQSSPSKNTPPRMHRVPAVTAHFTYTHD
;
A
#
# COMPACT_ATOMS: atom_id res chain seq x y z
N MET A 1 -4.72 -46.57 -59.53
CA MET A 1 -5.67 -45.52 -59.97
C MET A 1 -6.73 -45.39 -58.88
N ILE A 2 -6.70 -44.34 -58.04
CA ILE A 2 -7.60 -43.15 -58.06
C ILE A 2 -9.05 -43.59 -57.78
N SER A 3 -9.81 -43.15 -56.75
CA SER A 3 -9.90 -41.85 -56.07
C SER A 3 -10.57 -41.95 -54.68
N LYS A 4 -10.35 -40.90 -53.85
CA LYS A 4 -11.11 -40.51 -52.65
C LYS A 4 -12.57 -40.21 -53.01
N HIS A 5 -13.53 -40.42 -52.09
CA HIS A 5 -14.54 -39.39 -51.75
C HIS A 5 -15.10 -39.58 -50.33
N ILE A 6 -14.96 -38.52 -49.54
CA ILE A 6 -15.51 -38.25 -48.22
C ILE A 6 -17.01 -37.96 -48.37
N ARG A 7 -17.85 -38.46 -47.44
CA ARG A 7 -19.19 -37.91 -47.19
C ARG A 7 -19.41 -37.77 -45.69
N SER A 8 -19.45 -36.53 -45.23
CA SER A 8 -19.80 -36.13 -43.87
C SER A 8 -21.30 -36.34 -43.62
N ALA A 9 -21.66 -36.71 -42.39
CA ALA A 9 -23.02 -36.59 -41.86
C ALA A 9 -22.99 -35.90 -40.49
N ILE A 10 -24.06 -35.15 -40.26
CA ILE A 10 -24.23 -34.02 -39.34
C ILE A 10 -24.62 -34.47 -37.92
N ALA A 11 -24.04 -33.77 -36.94
CA ALA A 11 -24.49 -33.40 -35.59
C ALA A 11 -25.20 -34.40 -34.66
N LEU A 12 -24.71 -34.42 -33.40
CA LEU A 12 -25.59 -34.34 -32.24
C LEU A 12 -24.96 -33.42 -31.18
N VAL A 13 -25.62 -32.30 -30.91
CA VAL A 13 -25.37 -31.44 -29.75
C VAL A 13 -26.01 -32.11 -28.53
N ALA A 14 -25.22 -32.39 -27.50
CA ALA A 14 -25.72 -32.60 -26.14
C ALA A 14 -24.87 -31.77 -25.19
N ALA A 15 -25.40 -30.61 -24.82
CA ALA A 15 -24.87 -29.75 -23.78
C ALA A 15 -25.21 -30.35 -22.41
N ALA A 16 -24.23 -30.45 -21.51
CA ALA A 16 -24.43 -30.37 -20.07
C ALA A 16 -23.10 -30.22 -19.32
N GLY A 17 -22.90 -29.08 -18.65
CA GLY A 17 -22.12 -29.04 -17.41
C GLY A 17 -20.74 -28.39 -17.41
N MET A 18 -20.49 -27.33 -18.20
CA MET A 18 -19.32 -26.49 -17.97
C MET A 18 -19.60 -25.51 -16.81
N PHE A 19 -19.27 -25.92 -15.57
CA PHE A 19 -19.07 -24.99 -14.45
C PHE A 19 -17.56 -24.82 -14.22
N ALA A 20 -16.85 -24.37 -15.25
CA ALA A 20 -15.52 -23.82 -15.07
C ALA A 20 -15.71 -22.43 -14.45
N ALA A 21 -15.64 -22.36 -13.11
CA ALA A 21 -15.51 -21.10 -12.42
C ALA A 21 -14.22 -20.43 -12.89
N VAL A 22 -14.34 -19.54 -13.86
CA VAL A 22 -13.27 -18.62 -14.27
C VAL A 22 -13.01 -17.72 -13.07
N MET A 23 -12.10 -18.16 -12.20
CA MET A 23 -11.44 -17.27 -11.25
C MET A 23 -10.57 -16.34 -12.06
N ALA A 24 -11.16 -15.26 -12.58
CA ALA A 24 -10.40 -14.18 -13.18
C ALA A 24 -9.38 -13.70 -12.13
N PRO A 25 -8.08 -13.57 -12.47
CA PRO A 25 -7.14 -12.94 -11.57
C PRO A 25 -7.62 -11.52 -11.31
N THR A 26 -8.03 -11.22 -10.07
CA THR A 26 -8.24 -9.84 -9.65
C THR A 26 -6.86 -9.19 -9.62
N ASN A 27 -6.55 -8.39 -10.64
CA ASN A 27 -5.36 -7.57 -10.64
C ASN A 27 -5.43 -6.64 -9.42
N SER A 28 -4.67 -6.96 -8.38
CA SER A 28 -4.48 -6.05 -7.24
C SER A 28 -3.48 -4.98 -7.68
N HIS A 29 -3.98 -3.92 -8.34
CA HIS A 29 -3.13 -2.80 -8.71
C HIS A 29 -2.72 -2.02 -7.44
N ALA A 30 -1.42 -1.93 -7.17
CA ALA A 30 -0.88 -0.92 -6.27
C ALA A 30 -1.07 0.46 -6.95
N GLY A 31 -2.17 1.14 -6.64
CA GLY A 31 -2.62 2.37 -7.34
C GLY A 31 -1.94 3.67 -6.89
N VAL A 32 -0.80 3.61 -6.19
CA VAL A 32 -0.09 4.82 -5.76
C VAL A 32 0.74 5.34 -6.92
N VAL A 33 0.44 6.55 -7.38
CA VAL A 33 1.22 7.21 -8.44
C VAL A 33 2.54 7.69 -7.86
N ASP A 34 3.65 7.28 -8.46
CA ASP A 34 5.01 7.55 -8.01
C ASP A 34 5.18 7.28 -6.51
N GLY A 35 5.10 6.00 -6.11
CA GLY A 35 5.10 5.57 -4.71
C GLY A 35 6.37 5.87 -3.91
N VAL A 36 7.26 6.77 -4.36
CA VAL A 36 8.43 7.27 -3.62
C VAL A 36 8.44 8.80 -3.61
N ARG A 37 8.74 9.39 -2.46
CA ARG A 37 8.92 10.84 -2.29
C ARG A 37 10.10 11.11 -1.38
N THR A 38 10.82 12.18 -1.66
CA THR A 38 11.88 12.69 -0.79
C THR A 38 11.45 14.04 -0.21
N ALA A 39 11.63 14.23 1.10
CA ALA A 39 11.36 15.50 1.78
C ALA A 39 12.24 15.62 3.04
N ASP A 40 12.86 16.78 3.26
CA ASP A 40 13.62 17.14 4.46
C ASP A 40 14.55 16.03 5.01
N GLY A 41 15.36 15.44 4.12
CA GLY A 41 16.32 14.40 4.45
C GLY A 41 15.72 13.01 4.65
N LEU A 42 14.47 12.79 4.26
CA LEU A 42 13.79 11.49 4.31
C LEU A 42 13.36 11.03 2.92
N VAL A 43 13.57 9.74 2.65
CA VAL A 43 12.96 9.03 1.51
C VAL A 43 11.82 8.17 2.03
N MET A 44 10.63 8.39 1.50
CA MET A 44 9.39 7.73 1.92
C MET A 44 8.80 6.95 0.75
N TYR A 45 8.56 5.66 0.97
CA TYR A 45 7.89 4.78 0.03
C TYR A 45 6.47 4.49 0.52
N LEU A 46 5.47 4.70 -0.33
CA LEU A 46 4.07 4.45 -0.04
C LEU A 46 3.55 3.28 -0.89
N GLY A 47 2.97 2.29 -0.23
CA GLY A 47 2.20 1.21 -0.83
C GLY A 47 0.76 1.23 -0.34
N VAL A 48 -0.18 0.90 -1.22
CA VAL A 48 -1.58 0.66 -0.88
C VAL A 48 -2.01 -0.64 -1.54
N VAL A 49 -2.37 -1.64 -0.74
CA VAL A 49 -2.74 -2.99 -1.21
C VAL A 49 -4.07 -3.44 -0.60
N PRO A 50 -4.87 -4.29 -1.27
CA PRO A 50 -6.12 -4.78 -0.68
C PRO A 50 -5.88 -5.51 0.64
N ALA A 51 -6.71 -5.23 1.65
CA ALA A 51 -6.67 -5.95 2.93
C ALA A 51 -6.93 -7.46 2.74
N ALA A 52 -7.69 -7.84 1.70
CA ALA A 52 -7.89 -9.25 1.32
C ALA A 52 -6.57 -9.97 1.00
N THR A 53 -5.60 -9.29 0.39
CA THR A 53 -4.27 -9.85 0.10
C THR A 53 -3.54 -10.20 1.39
N VAL A 54 -3.61 -9.31 2.39
CA VAL A 54 -3.01 -9.52 3.72
C VAL A 54 -3.68 -10.69 4.46
N ARG A 55 -5.01 -10.82 4.31
CA ARG A 55 -5.78 -11.92 4.92
C ARG A 55 -5.48 -13.29 4.32
N GLY A 56 -5.02 -13.32 3.07
CA GLY A 56 -4.60 -14.55 2.39
C GLY A 56 -3.38 -15.20 3.03
N HIS A 57 -2.63 -14.48 3.88
CA HIS A 57 -1.54 -15.08 4.65
C HIS A 57 -2.08 -16.07 5.69
N ALA A 58 -1.29 -17.11 5.97
CA ALA A 58 -1.60 -18.04 7.05
C ALA A 58 -1.84 -17.27 8.36
N LYS A 59 -2.74 -17.75 9.23
CA LYS A 59 -3.08 -17.08 10.50
C LYS A 59 -1.87 -16.86 11.43
N SER A 60 -0.79 -17.61 11.23
CA SER A 60 0.48 -17.48 11.92
C SER A 60 1.38 -16.36 11.36
N HIS A 61 1.06 -15.82 10.19
CA HIS A 61 1.80 -14.72 9.60
C HIS A 61 1.64 -13.47 10.48
N PRO A 62 2.73 -12.73 10.76
CA PRO A 62 2.69 -11.55 11.62
C PRO A 62 1.57 -10.58 11.23
N GLU A 63 1.31 -10.44 9.93
CA GLU A 63 0.31 -9.50 9.39
C GLU A 63 -1.15 -9.89 9.60
N ALA A 64 -1.47 -11.16 9.88
CA ALA A 64 -2.86 -11.61 10.01
C ALA A 64 -3.57 -11.08 11.27
N ARG A 65 -2.81 -10.63 12.28
CA ARG A 65 -3.31 -10.06 13.55
C ARG A 65 -2.95 -8.58 13.74
N MET A 66 -2.30 -7.96 12.76
CA MET A 66 -1.88 -6.55 12.85
C MET A 66 -3.10 -5.61 12.95
N HIS A 67 -2.92 -4.51 13.69
CA HIS A 67 -3.91 -3.44 13.83
C HIS A 67 -5.27 -3.86 14.40
N GLY A 68 -5.29 -4.89 15.27
CA GLY A 68 -6.53 -5.46 15.80
C GLY A 68 -7.22 -6.46 14.86
N GLY A 69 -6.59 -6.80 13.73
CA GLY A 69 -7.05 -7.77 12.75
C GLY A 69 -7.36 -7.14 11.39
N VAL A 70 -7.41 -7.99 10.36
CA VAL A 70 -7.66 -7.55 8.99
C VAL A 70 -9.18 -7.30 8.78
N PRO A 71 -9.62 -6.08 8.49
CA PRO A 71 -11.04 -5.76 8.34
C PRO A 71 -11.67 -6.46 7.14
N ALA A 72 -12.95 -6.81 7.27
CA ALA A 72 -13.77 -7.32 6.16
C ALA A 72 -14.31 -6.16 5.30
N GLY A 73 -14.28 -6.30 3.98
CA GLY A 73 -14.79 -5.29 3.05
C GLY A 73 -14.03 -5.30 1.72
N SER A 74 -14.73 -5.08 0.60
CA SER A 74 -14.16 -5.03 -0.75
C SER A 74 -13.24 -3.82 -0.98
N HIS A 75 -13.37 -2.79 -0.16
CA HIS A 75 -12.66 -1.52 -0.28
C HIS A 75 -11.71 -1.25 0.89
N SER A 76 -11.53 -2.23 1.76
CA SER A 76 -10.56 -2.18 2.84
C SER A 76 -9.16 -2.36 2.24
N MET A 77 -8.32 -1.37 2.44
CA MET A 77 -6.94 -1.32 1.95
C MET A 77 -5.97 -1.25 3.13
N HIS A 78 -4.81 -1.85 2.95
CA HIS A 78 -3.65 -1.71 3.81
C HIS A 78 -2.74 -0.62 3.23
N ILE A 79 -2.58 0.47 3.97
CA ILE A 79 -1.54 1.47 3.68
C ILE A 79 -0.27 1.02 4.36
N VAL A 80 0.85 1.02 3.64
CA VAL A 80 2.19 0.77 4.17
C VAL A 80 3.13 1.89 3.77
N ALA A 81 3.96 2.35 4.70
CA ALA A 81 4.93 3.41 4.52
C ALA A 81 6.30 2.98 5.06
N ALA A 82 7.29 2.87 4.17
CA ALA A 82 8.68 2.64 4.56
C ALA A 82 9.45 3.97 4.51
N VAL A 83 10.18 4.27 5.58
CA VAL A 83 10.87 5.56 5.75
C VAL A 83 12.37 5.30 5.91
N PHE A 84 13.18 6.07 5.20
CA PHE A 84 14.64 5.98 5.22
C PHE A 84 15.24 7.37 5.38
N ASP A 85 16.38 7.44 6.07
CA ASP A 85 17.25 8.61 6.04
C ASP A 85 17.88 8.72 4.65
N GLU A 86 17.78 9.89 4.04
CA GLU A 86 18.24 10.14 2.67
C GLU A 86 19.76 10.04 2.54
N ALA A 87 20.50 10.52 3.54
CA ALA A 87 21.96 10.60 3.48
C ALA A 87 22.64 9.24 3.65
N SER A 88 22.18 8.44 4.60
CA SER A 88 22.75 7.15 4.94
C SER A 88 22.06 5.96 4.26
N GLY A 89 20.84 6.16 3.75
CA GLY A 89 19.97 5.07 3.31
C GLY A 89 19.46 4.19 4.46
N ALA A 90 19.74 4.55 5.72
CA ALA A 90 19.33 3.77 6.87
C ALA A 90 17.80 3.83 7.04
N ARG A 91 17.19 2.68 7.34
CA ARG A 91 15.75 2.62 7.64
C ARG A 91 15.47 3.33 8.96
N ILE A 92 14.47 4.21 8.96
CA ILE A 92 13.95 4.83 10.18
C ILE A 92 13.03 3.82 10.88
N THR A 93 13.45 3.35 12.05
CA THR A 93 12.73 2.31 12.81
C THR A 93 11.99 2.84 14.04
N ASP A 94 12.39 4.00 14.54
CA ASP A 94 11.75 4.67 15.67
C ASP A 94 11.19 6.01 15.19
N ALA A 95 9.92 6.02 14.79
CA ALA A 95 9.20 7.22 14.39
C ALA A 95 7.71 7.06 14.66
N LYS A 96 7.02 8.19 14.88
CA LYS A 96 5.57 8.22 14.82
C LYS A 96 5.16 8.60 13.41
N VAL A 97 4.40 7.73 12.76
CA VAL A 97 3.95 7.94 11.38
C VAL A 97 2.43 8.07 11.34
N ARG A 98 1.95 9.08 10.60
CA ARG A 98 0.52 9.33 10.37
C ARG A 98 0.27 9.45 8.87
N ALA A 99 -0.89 8.98 8.42
CA ALA A 99 -1.37 9.22 7.07
C ALA A 99 -2.58 10.15 7.12
N HIS A 100 -2.43 11.33 6.51
CA HIS A 100 -3.50 12.29 6.26
C HIS A 100 -4.10 12.02 4.88
N ILE A 101 -5.35 11.56 4.85
CA ILE A 101 -6.05 11.19 3.63
C ILE A 101 -7.09 12.26 3.34
N THR A 102 -6.97 12.91 2.19
CA THR A 102 -7.87 13.98 1.75
C THR A 102 -8.55 13.59 0.44
N GLU A 103 -9.87 13.72 0.43
CA GLU A 103 -10.74 13.53 -0.72
C GLU A 103 -10.94 14.84 -1.52
N PRO A 104 -11.38 14.77 -2.79
CA PRO A 104 -11.90 15.93 -3.49
C PRO A 104 -13.00 16.60 -2.67
N GLY A 105 -13.00 17.94 -2.61
CA GLY A 105 -13.92 18.70 -1.76
C GLY A 105 -13.45 18.90 -0.31
N GLY A 106 -12.28 18.36 0.07
CA GLY A 106 -11.61 18.70 1.33
C GLY A 106 -11.98 17.83 2.53
N LEU A 107 -12.81 16.80 2.35
CA LEU A 107 -13.06 15.82 3.40
C LEU A 107 -11.73 15.12 3.75
N GLN A 108 -11.36 15.16 5.03
CA GLN A 108 -10.06 14.67 5.51
C GLN A 108 -10.24 13.71 6.68
N ARG A 109 -9.41 12.68 6.71
CA ARG A 109 -9.21 11.79 7.86
C ARG A 109 -7.74 11.54 8.10
N THR A 110 -7.40 11.22 9.33
CA THR A 110 -6.03 10.87 9.73
C THR A 110 -6.04 9.50 10.38
N ILE A 111 -5.11 8.64 9.97
CA ILE A 111 -4.86 7.36 10.63
C ILE A 111 -3.43 7.32 11.16
N ARG A 112 -3.24 6.67 12.30
CA ARG A 112 -1.90 6.32 12.80
C ARG A 112 -1.42 5.09 12.03
N LEU A 113 -0.15 5.09 11.63
CA LEU A 113 0.50 3.93 11.05
C LEU A 113 1.38 3.28 12.11
N GLU A 114 1.07 2.04 12.48
CA GLU A 114 1.79 1.31 13.52
C GLU A 114 3.00 0.57 12.92
N PRO A 115 4.10 0.42 13.67
CA PRO A 115 5.22 -0.39 13.23
C PRO A 115 4.79 -1.84 12.98
N MET A 116 5.24 -2.38 11.86
CA MET A 116 4.97 -3.75 11.43
C MET A 116 6.11 -4.28 10.55
N THR A 117 6.08 -5.57 10.23
CA THR A 117 7.08 -6.19 9.36
C THR A 117 6.41 -6.68 8.08
N VAL A 118 6.91 -6.21 6.93
CA VAL A 118 6.54 -6.72 5.60
C VAL A 118 7.78 -7.34 4.98
N ALA A 119 7.69 -8.59 4.53
CA ALA A 119 8.80 -9.32 3.92
C ALA A 119 10.12 -9.27 4.75
N GLY A 120 10.01 -9.32 6.08
CA GLY A 120 11.15 -9.28 7.00
C GLY A 120 11.73 -7.89 7.30
N ALA A 121 11.18 -6.81 6.72
CA ALA A 121 11.63 -5.45 6.96
C ALA A 121 10.60 -4.61 7.74
N LEU A 122 11.08 -3.76 8.65
CA LEU A 122 10.21 -2.83 9.39
C LEU A 122 9.57 -1.81 8.44
N THR A 123 8.28 -1.61 8.57
CA THR A 123 7.50 -0.59 7.89
C THR A 123 6.43 -0.07 8.84
N PHE A 124 5.72 0.99 8.47
CA PHE A 124 4.58 1.50 9.22
C PHE A 124 3.31 1.23 8.43
N GLY A 125 2.26 0.71 9.05
CA GLY A 125 1.03 0.39 8.32
C GLY A 125 -0.24 0.57 9.12
N GLY A 126 -1.35 0.50 8.39
CA GLY A 126 -2.68 0.62 8.96
C GLY A 126 -3.76 0.38 7.92
N PHE A 127 -4.92 -0.09 8.38
CA PHE A 127 -6.06 -0.31 7.50
C PHE A 127 -6.93 0.93 7.37
N THR A 128 -7.48 1.12 6.18
CA THR A 128 -8.45 2.17 5.89
C THR A 128 -9.30 1.80 4.69
N THR A 129 -10.40 2.52 4.45
CA THR A 129 -11.26 2.27 3.29
C THR A 129 -11.02 3.32 2.22
N PHE A 130 -10.96 2.95 0.95
CA PHE A 130 -10.96 3.90 -0.17
C PHE A 130 -12.12 3.60 -1.12
N GLN A 131 -12.95 4.60 -1.41
CA GLN A 131 -14.05 4.44 -2.36
C GLN A 131 -13.52 4.46 -3.78
N ARG A 132 -14.15 3.67 -4.65
CA ARG A 132 -13.75 3.57 -6.06
C ARG A 132 -13.98 4.87 -6.81
N GLY A 133 -13.10 5.18 -7.76
CA GLY A 133 -13.19 6.35 -8.63
C GLY A 133 -12.85 7.68 -7.94
N ILE A 134 -12.40 7.65 -6.68
CA ILE A 134 -11.99 8.85 -5.95
C ILE A 134 -10.46 8.98 -6.01
N LYS A 135 -9.99 10.19 -6.37
CA LYS A 135 -8.57 10.57 -6.36
C LYS A 135 -8.21 11.19 -5.02
N TYR A 136 -7.50 10.44 -4.20
CA TYR A 136 -7.05 10.84 -2.87
C TYR A 136 -5.69 11.54 -2.93
N ARG A 137 -5.50 12.53 -2.05
CA ARG A 137 -4.16 13.01 -1.64
C ARG A 137 -3.82 12.36 -0.31
N ILE A 138 -2.65 11.74 -0.22
CA ILE A 138 -2.17 11.07 0.99
C ILE A 138 -0.91 11.79 1.45
N GLY A 139 -0.96 12.48 2.59
CA GLY A 139 0.20 13.04 3.27
C GLY A 139 0.75 12.03 4.29
N ILE A 140 1.95 11.53 4.09
CA ILE A 140 2.67 10.74 5.08
C ILE A 140 3.50 11.68 5.92
N GLU A 141 3.11 11.83 7.17
CA GLU A 141 3.77 12.67 8.16
C GLU A 141 4.61 11.80 9.09
N VAL A 142 5.87 12.20 9.29
CA VAL A 142 6.87 11.48 10.09
C VAL A 142 7.40 12.40 11.18
N GLU A 143 7.15 12.03 12.43
CA GLU A 143 7.81 12.62 13.60
C GLU A 143 8.95 11.70 14.05
N ARG A 144 10.20 12.17 13.85
CA ARG A 144 11.41 11.48 14.31
C ARG A 144 11.75 11.88 15.75
N PRO A 145 12.29 10.97 16.57
CA PRO A 145 12.90 11.34 17.83
C PRO A 145 14.15 12.19 17.57
N PRO A 146 14.51 13.11 18.49
CA PRO A 146 15.60 14.08 18.27
C PRO A 146 16.96 13.45 17.92
N HIS A 147 17.23 12.22 18.39
CA HIS A 147 18.49 11.52 18.21
C HIS A 147 18.67 10.86 16.82
N MET A 148 17.62 10.78 16.00
CA MET A 148 17.66 10.24 14.62
C MET A 148 17.64 11.33 13.54
N GLN A 149 18.00 12.57 13.91
CA GLN A 149 18.26 13.61 12.93
C GLN A 149 19.61 13.36 12.26
N SER A 150 19.63 13.40 10.93
CA SER A 150 20.85 13.63 10.16
C SER A 150 21.49 14.91 10.71
N SER A 151 22.81 14.90 10.95
CA SER A 151 23.51 16.00 11.65
C SER A 151 23.13 17.37 11.06
N PRO A 152 22.92 18.41 11.90
CA PRO A 152 22.63 19.73 11.39
C PRO A 152 23.74 20.14 10.43
N SER A 153 23.37 20.74 9.29
CA SER A 153 24.32 21.53 8.51
C SER A 153 25.06 22.46 9.47
N LYS A 154 26.40 22.54 9.36
CA LYS A 154 27.32 23.23 10.30
C LYS A 154 26.97 24.70 10.62
N ASN A 155 25.94 25.27 10.00
CA ASN A 155 25.55 26.67 10.09
C ASN A 155 24.20 26.92 10.82
N THR A 156 23.61 25.94 11.50
CA THR A 156 22.35 26.16 12.26
C THR A 156 22.61 26.28 13.77
N PRO A 157 22.26 27.41 14.43
CA PRO A 157 22.44 27.57 15.87
C PRO A 157 21.61 26.55 16.66
N PRO A 158 22.03 26.17 17.88
CA PRO A 158 21.39 25.13 18.68
C PRO A 158 20.04 25.66 19.19
N ARG A 159 18.99 25.43 18.41
CA ARG A 159 17.62 25.66 18.85
C ARG A 159 17.21 24.40 19.65
N MET A 160 16.87 24.54 20.93
CA MET A 160 16.24 23.50 21.77
C MET A 160 14.82 23.13 21.26
N HIS A 161 14.68 22.80 19.98
CA HIS A 161 13.38 22.69 19.32
C HIS A 161 13.04 21.26 19.00
N ARG A 162 11.80 20.91 19.36
CA ARG A 162 11.07 19.79 18.80
C ARG A 162 11.36 19.71 17.29
N VAL A 163 11.85 18.57 16.84
CA VAL A 163 12.03 18.30 15.41
C VAL A 163 10.68 18.45 14.74
N PRO A 164 10.54 19.34 13.73
CA PRO A 164 9.29 19.46 13.01
C PRO A 164 8.98 18.13 12.32
N ALA A 165 7.70 17.78 12.26
CA ALA A 165 7.27 16.63 11.48
C ALA A 165 7.55 16.90 10.00
N VAL A 166 8.00 15.87 9.28
CA VAL A 166 8.24 15.94 7.84
C VAL A 166 7.08 15.28 7.13
N THR A 167 6.51 15.94 6.12
CA THR A 167 5.37 15.40 5.37
C THR A 167 5.70 15.27 3.89
N ALA A 168 5.49 14.08 3.32
CA ALA A 168 5.47 13.87 1.87
C ALA A 168 4.06 13.59 1.37
N HIS A 169 3.73 14.16 0.21
CA HIS A 169 2.42 14.01 -0.41
C HIS A 169 2.46 13.08 -1.62
N PHE A 170 1.52 12.14 -1.62
CA PHE A 170 1.27 11.15 -2.65
C PHE A 170 -0.13 11.32 -3.21
N THR A 171 -0.35 10.74 -4.39
CA THR A 171 -1.68 10.65 -5.00
C THR A 171 -2.04 9.18 -5.18
N TYR A 172 -3.27 8.83 -4.83
CA TYR A 172 -3.79 7.47 -4.93
C TYR A 172 -5.19 7.50 -5.52
N THR A 173 -5.46 6.66 -6.52
CA THR A 173 -6.81 6.40 -7.02
C THR A 173 -7.14 4.95 -6.71
N HIS A 174 -8.32 4.71 -6.13
CA HIS A 174 -8.84 3.36 -5.97
C HIS A 174 -9.72 3.03 -7.18
N ASP A 175 -9.32 2.06 -7.98
CA ASP A 175 -10.02 1.64 -9.20
C ASP A 175 -11.04 0.52 -8.96
#